data_AF-A0A1G5HFJ8-F1
#
_entry.id   AF-A0A1G5HFJ8-F1
#
_cell.length_a   1.000
_cell.length_b   1.000
_cell.length_c   1.000
_cell.angle_alpha   90.00
_cell.angle_beta   90.00
_cell.angle_gamma   90.00
#
_symmetry.space_group_name_H-M   'P 1'
#
loop_
_entity.id
_entity.type
_entity.pdbx_description
1 polymer ?
#
loop_
_entity_poly.entity_id
_entity_poly.type
_entity_poly.pdbx_seq_one_letter_code
_entity_poly.pdbx_strand_id
1 'polypeptide(L)'
;MARRREARMLRSRHDKETGRAKRREDLARGAEQWPDLFRDLLRQDPDEDLVDRLENHWLPDINQGETAHALPEEALLYLKVWALETLAEEKAHEAMEGDGELRNLSRRMRAIEEEHGLERGEPWLPGEGPGNWEELRRQWQQKVDGIFLETLEEHGEQELARMFREDPEALERRTEEGRRYIFGQ
;
A
#
# COMPACT_ATOMS: atom_id res chain seq x y z
N MET A 1 17.47 0.18 39.98
CA MET A 1 17.25 1.12 38.86
C MET A 1 16.69 0.42 37.60
N ALA A 2 17.24 -0.71 37.15
CA ALA A 2 16.81 -1.41 35.93
C ALA A 2 15.32 -1.87 35.91
N ARG A 3 14.83 -2.52 36.98
CA ARG A 3 13.45 -3.04 37.05
C ARG A 3 12.34 -1.97 36.93
N ARG A 4 12.62 -0.72 37.34
CA ARG A 4 11.66 0.40 37.20
C ARG A 4 11.59 0.93 35.76
N ARG A 5 12.66 0.78 34.98
CA ARG A 5 12.74 1.21 33.57
C ARG A 5 12.04 0.21 32.66
N GLU A 6 12.21 -1.08 32.93
CA GLU A 6 11.53 -2.18 32.24
C GLU A 6 10.01 -2.15 32.45
N ALA A 7 9.55 -1.96 33.69
CA ALA A 7 8.12 -1.82 34.00
C ALA A 7 7.47 -0.53 33.43
N ARG A 8 8.26 0.48 33.06
CA ARG A 8 7.79 1.71 32.38
C ARG A 8 7.70 1.50 30.87
N MET A 9 8.66 0.77 30.29
CA MET A 9 8.63 0.39 28.87
C MET A 9 7.51 -0.60 28.56
N LEU A 10 7.26 -1.58 29.44
CA LEU A 10 6.15 -2.53 29.29
C LEU A 10 4.79 -1.85 29.39
N ARG A 11 4.63 -0.88 30.32
CA ARG A 11 3.41 -0.05 30.40
C ARG A 11 3.24 0.83 29.18
N SER A 12 4.29 1.52 28.74
CA SER A 12 4.21 2.34 27.51
C SER A 12 3.92 1.53 26.26
N ARG A 13 4.37 0.26 26.17
CA ARG A 13 4.02 -0.65 25.07
C ARG A 13 2.57 -1.10 25.19
N HIS A 14 2.13 -1.48 26.38
CA HIS A 14 0.76 -1.91 26.64
C HIS A 14 -0.27 -0.78 26.41
N ASP A 15 0.06 0.46 26.81
CA ASP A 15 -0.77 1.66 26.58
C ASP A 15 -0.84 2.01 25.09
N LYS A 16 0.25 1.77 24.33
CA LYS A 16 0.25 1.91 22.87
C LYS A 16 -0.54 0.80 22.18
N GLU A 17 -0.42 -0.44 22.65
CA GLU A 17 -1.18 -1.59 22.11
C GLU A 17 -2.68 -1.44 22.38
N THR A 18 -3.07 -1.00 23.58
CA THR A 18 -4.48 -0.74 23.91
C THR A 18 -5.03 0.47 23.17
N GLY A 19 -4.24 1.53 22.99
CA GLY A 19 -4.59 2.65 22.11
C GLY A 19 -4.81 2.21 20.67
N ARG A 20 -3.91 1.37 20.13
CA ARG A 20 -4.06 0.78 18.78
C ARG A 20 -5.27 -0.13 18.67
N ALA A 21 -5.54 -0.98 19.65
CA ALA A 21 -6.68 -1.87 19.64
C ALA A 21 -8.01 -1.11 19.63
N LYS A 22 -8.12 -0.04 20.45
CA LYS A 22 -9.30 0.80 20.48
C LYS A 22 -9.52 1.57 19.17
N ARG A 23 -8.44 2.14 18.60
CA ARG A 23 -8.50 2.78 17.28
C ARG A 23 -8.96 1.83 16.18
N ARG A 24 -8.49 0.57 16.19
CA ARG A 24 -8.98 -0.47 15.26
C ARG A 24 -10.47 -0.78 15.42
N GLU A 25 -10.98 -0.77 16.65
CA GLU A 25 -12.40 -1.01 16.93
C GLU A 25 -13.29 0.17 16.46
N ASP A 26 -12.84 1.41 16.71
CA ASP A 26 -13.56 2.62 16.29
C ASP A 26 -13.54 2.77 14.75
N LEU A 27 -12.41 2.46 14.10
CA LEU A 27 -12.28 2.35 12.64
C LEU A 27 -13.21 1.31 12.03
N ALA A 28 -13.26 0.10 12.61
CA ALA A 28 -14.11 -0.97 12.13
C ALA A 28 -15.60 -0.58 12.12
N ARG A 29 -16.02 0.29 13.06
CA ARG A 29 -17.38 0.83 13.16
C ARG A 29 -17.63 1.96 12.15
N GLY A 30 -16.66 2.84 11.92
CA GLY A 30 -16.76 3.90 10.90
C GLY A 30 -16.75 3.37 9.46
N ALA A 31 -16.03 2.28 9.23
CA ALA A 31 -15.89 1.65 7.93
C ALA A 31 -17.18 0.98 7.44
N GLU A 32 -18.15 0.65 8.29
CA GLU A 32 -19.45 0.04 7.90
C GLU A 32 -20.23 0.85 6.85
N GLN A 33 -19.93 2.14 6.68
CA GLN A 33 -20.55 3.04 5.69
C GLN A 33 -19.72 3.21 4.40
N TRP A 34 -18.51 2.65 4.35
CA TRP A 34 -17.58 2.76 3.23
C TRP A 34 -17.70 1.55 2.29
N PRO A 35 -17.28 1.68 1.00
CA PRO A 35 -17.11 0.54 0.11
C PRO A 35 -16.25 -0.54 0.79
N ASP A 36 -16.61 -1.82 0.60
CA ASP A 36 -16.01 -2.96 1.32
C ASP A 36 -14.47 -2.96 1.26
N LEU A 37 -13.90 -2.54 0.12
CA LEU A 37 -12.46 -2.35 -0.12
C LEU A 37 -11.74 -1.49 0.94
N PHE A 38 -12.34 -0.38 1.37
CA PHE A 38 -11.74 0.48 2.39
C PHE A 38 -11.85 -0.13 3.79
N ARG A 39 -12.86 -0.97 4.05
CA ARG A 39 -12.99 -1.66 5.33
C ARG A 39 -11.92 -2.72 5.51
N ASP A 40 -11.62 -3.45 4.45
CA ASP A 40 -10.63 -4.52 4.48
C ASP A 40 -9.22 -3.94 4.68
N LEU A 41 -8.93 -2.82 4.01
CA LEU A 41 -7.70 -2.06 4.19
C LEU A 41 -7.52 -1.51 5.62
N LEU A 42 -8.52 -0.81 6.16
CA LEU A 42 -8.45 -0.21 7.50
C LEU A 42 -8.34 -1.26 8.62
N ARG A 43 -8.71 -2.51 8.36
CA ARG A 43 -8.53 -3.63 9.31
C ARG A 43 -7.09 -4.15 9.33
N GLN A 44 -6.36 -4.06 8.22
CA GLN A 44 -5.07 -4.70 8.02
C GLN A 44 -3.90 -3.83 8.50
N ASP A 45 -3.74 -2.60 7.99
CA ASP A 45 -2.67 -1.69 8.41
C ASP A 45 -3.05 -0.20 8.31
N PRO A 46 -3.57 0.41 9.40
CA PRO A 46 -3.87 1.83 9.38
C PRO A 46 -2.58 2.65 9.49
N ASP A 47 -2.20 3.36 8.43
CA ASP A 47 -1.33 4.53 8.55
C ASP A 47 -1.99 5.50 9.56
N GLU A 48 -1.34 5.68 10.72
CA GLU A 48 -1.91 6.43 11.86
C GLU A 48 -2.24 7.89 11.46
N ASP A 49 -1.48 8.50 10.53
CA ASP A 49 -1.70 9.89 10.10
C ASP A 49 -2.83 10.00 9.05
N LEU A 50 -2.96 9.01 8.17
CA LEU A 50 -4.06 8.97 7.18
C LEU A 50 -5.38 8.65 7.87
N VAL A 51 -5.37 7.73 8.83
CA VAL A 51 -6.51 7.40 9.68
C VAL A 51 -6.98 8.60 10.47
N ASP A 52 -6.08 9.32 11.14
CA ASP A 52 -6.46 10.50 11.92
C ASP A 52 -7.09 11.58 11.03
N ARG A 53 -6.66 11.74 9.77
CA ARG A 53 -7.28 12.68 8.82
C ARG A 53 -8.61 12.19 8.29
N LEU A 54 -8.71 10.91 7.93
CA LEU A 54 -9.96 10.28 7.50
C LEU A 54 -11.03 10.43 8.58
N GLU A 55 -10.69 10.11 9.83
CA GLU A 55 -11.59 10.15 10.98
C GLU A 55 -12.01 11.56 11.39
N ASN A 56 -11.06 12.49 11.46
CA ASN A 56 -11.34 13.81 12.01
C ASN A 56 -11.84 14.82 10.97
N HIS A 57 -11.65 14.57 9.67
CA HIS A 57 -12.00 15.55 8.62
C HIS A 57 -12.98 15.03 7.57
N TRP A 58 -12.99 13.74 7.21
CA TRP A 58 -13.78 13.29 6.05
C TRP A 58 -14.92 12.34 6.40
N LEU A 59 -14.76 11.48 7.42
CA LEU A 59 -15.80 10.60 7.95
C LEU A 59 -17.05 11.35 8.46
N PRO A 60 -16.92 12.49 9.18
CA PRO A 60 -18.10 13.22 9.66
C PRO A 60 -19.00 13.78 8.56
N ASP A 61 -18.40 14.20 7.43
CA ASP A 61 -19.12 14.82 6.31
C ASP A 61 -19.81 13.77 5.43
N ILE A 62 -19.12 12.64 5.20
CA ILE A 62 -19.67 11.47 4.49
C ILE A 62 -20.87 10.88 5.26
N ASN A 63 -20.77 10.73 6.59
CA ASN A 63 -21.81 10.13 7.42
C ASN A 63 -23.08 11.01 7.57
N GLN A 64 -22.98 12.31 7.29
CA GLN A 64 -24.11 13.25 7.39
C GLN A 64 -24.86 13.44 6.06
N GLY A 65 -24.42 12.78 4.98
CA GLY A 65 -25.02 12.95 3.64
C GLY A 65 -24.83 14.36 3.06
N GLU A 66 -23.94 15.16 3.65
CA GLU A 66 -23.62 16.49 3.18
C GLU A 66 -22.64 16.39 2.00
N THR A 67 -23.17 16.43 0.79
CA THR A 67 -22.39 16.49 -0.47
C THR A 67 -21.55 17.77 -0.63
N ALA A 68 -21.58 18.68 0.35
CA ALA A 68 -20.85 19.95 0.33
C ALA A 68 -19.32 19.78 0.40
N HIS A 69 -18.84 18.61 0.82
CA HIS A 69 -17.42 18.26 0.95
C HIS A 69 -17.06 16.96 0.24
N ALA A 70 -17.69 16.68 -0.91
CA ALA A 70 -17.25 15.58 -1.77
C ALA A 70 -15.77 15.79 -2.14
N LEU A 71 -14.93 14.81 -1.80
CA LEU A 71 -13.54 14.79 -2.24
C LEU A 71 -13.53 14.93 -3.78
N PRO A 72 -12.59 15.71 -4.36
CA PRO A 72 -12.38 15.71 -5.80
C PRO A 72 -12.20 14.28 -6.31
N GLU A 73 -12.59 14.03 -7.56
CA GLU A 73 -12.50 12.70 -8.17
C GLU A 73 -11.07 12.15 -8.09
N GLU A 74 -10.07 13.01 -8.26
CA GLU A 74 -8.65 12.70 -8.18
C GLU A 74 -8.24 12.25 -6.77
N ALA A 75 -8.78 12.88 -5.72
CA ALA A 75 -8.51 12.51 -4.33
C ALA A 75 -9.12 11.14 -3.99
N LEU A 76 -10.33 10.88 -4.47
CA LEU A 76 -10.97 9.55 -4.33
C LEU A 76 -10.20 8.48 -5.12
N LEU A 77 -9.75 8.81 -6.32
CA LEU A 77 -8.93 7.95 -7.16
C LEU A 77 -7.61 7.60 -6.45
N TYR A 78 -6.91 8.58 -5.89
CA TYR A 78 -5.68 8.37 -5.14
C TYR A 78 -5.88 7.40 -3.97
N LEU A 79 -6.89 7.65 -3.13
CA LEU A 79 -7.17 6.79 -1.97
C LEU A 79 -7.50 5.35 -2.40
N LYS A 80 -8.21 5.20 -3.52
CA LYS A 80 -8.57 3.89 -4.08
C LYS A 80 -7.34 3.15 -4.63
N VAL A 81 -6.49 3.82 -5.40
CA VAL A 81 -5.24 3.25 -5.93
C VAL A 81 -4.32 2.85 -4.78
N TRP A 82 -4.09 3.73 -3.81
CA TRP A 82 -3.28 3.46 -2.63
C TRP A 82 -3.76 2.24 -1.84
N ALA A 83 -5.08 2.12 -1.64
CA ALA A 83 -5.67 0.96 -0.98
C ALA A 83 -5.39 -0.34 -1.75
N LEU A 84 -5.59 -0.33 -3.07
CA LEU A 84 -5.39 -1.50 -3.92
C LEU A 84 -3.90 -1.86 -4.05
N GLU A 85 -3.01 -0.88 -4.06
CA GLU A 85 -1.56 -1.07 -4.04
C GLU A 85 -1.13 -1.76 -2.75
N THR A 86 -1.63 -1.31 -1.61
CA THR A 86 -1.34 -1.93 -0.30
C THR A 86 -1.78 -3.39 -0.26
N LEU A 87 -2.98 -3.70 -0.75
CA LEU A 87 -3.47 -5.09 -0.85
C LEU A 87 -2.62 -5.93 -1.82
N ALA A 88 -2.20 -5.35 -2.95
CA ALA A 88 -1.33 -6.02 -3.90
C ALA A 88 0.08 -6.24 -3.35
N GLU A 89 0.61 -5.34 -2.52
CA GLU A 89 1.88 -5.51 -1.82
C GLU A 89 1.83 -6.69 -0.85
N GLU A 90 0.74 -6.85 -0.08
CA GLU A 90 0.55 -8.01 0.79
C GLU A 90 0.54 -9.31 -0.02
N LYS A 91 -0.23 -9.37 -1.11
CA LYS A 91 -0.22 -10.54 -2.01
C LYS A 91 1.14 -10.81 -2.63
N ALA A 92 1.88 -9.75 -3.00
CA ALA A 92 3.24 -9.89 -3.49
C ALA A 92 4.17 -10.44 -2.40
N HIS A 93 3.98 -10.04 -1.14
CA HIS A 93 4.71 -10.60 0.00
C HIS A 93 4.39 -12.09 0.19
N GLU A 94 3.13 -12.47 0.13
CA GLU A 94 2.71 -13.89 0.18
C GLU A 94 3.30 -14.69 -0.99
N ALA A 95 3.32 -14.12 -2.20
CA ALA A 95 3.95 -14.73 -3.38
C ALA A 95 5.48 -14.84 -3.27
N MET A 96 6.10 -14.10 -2.34
CA MET A 96 7.51 -14.20 -1.98
C MET A 96 7.78 -15.27 -0.92
N GLU A 97 6.75 -15.85 -0.30
CA GLU A 97 6.89 -16.99 0.60
C GLU A 97 7.08 -18.32 -0.18
N GLY A 98 7.72 -19.30 0.47
CA GLY A 98 7.94 -20.62 -0.14
C GLY A 98 8.89 -20.63 -1.33
N ASP A 99 8.58 -21.37 -2.40
CA ASP A 99 9.39 -21.48 -3.63
C ASP A 99 8.69 -20.85 -4.86
N GLY A 100 7.89 -19.80 -4.62
CA GLY A 100 7.17 -19.05 -5.63
C GLY A 100 8.06 -18.39 -6.69
N GLU A 101 7.47 -18.12 -7.86
CA GLU A 101 8.18 -17.57 -9.03
C GLU A 101 8.80 -16.19 -8.75
N LEU A 102 8.08 -15.31 -8.04
CA LEU A 102 8.56 -13.97 -7.67
C LEU A 102 9.81 -14.05 -6.78
N ARG A 103 9.82 -14.99 -5.83
CA ARG A 103 10.99 -15.28 -4.99
C ARG A 103 12.14 -15.85 -5.81
N ASN A 104 11.87 -16.74 -6.75
CA ASN A 104 12.88 -17.32 -7.63
C ASN A 104 13.56 -16.25 -8.49
N LEU A 105 12.78 -15.32 -9.05
CA LEU A 105 13.30 -14.17 -9.79
C LEU A 105 14.18 -13.29 -8.90
N SER A 106 13.68 -12.94 -7.70
CA SER A 106 14.42 -12.12 -6.73
C SER A 106 15.76 -12.77 -6.32
N ARG A 107 15.78 -14.08 -6.08
CA ARG A 107 17.02 -14.83 -5.77
C ARG A 107 18.02 -14.79 -6.92
N ARG A 108 17.55 -14.92 -8.17
CA ARG A 108 18.43 -14.91 -9.36
C ARG A 108 18.99 -13.52 -9.62
N MET A 109 18.19 -12.46 -9.44
CA MET A 109 18.68 -11.08 -9.51
C MET A 109 19.77 -10.85 -8.46
N ARG A 110 19.52 -11.29 -7.22
CA ARG A 110 20.47 -11.17 -6.12
C ARG A 110 21.80 -11.89 -6.37
N ALA A 111 21.76 -13.08 -6.97
CA ALA A 111 22.98 -13.80 -7.33
C ALA A 111 23.84 -13.00 -8.32
N ILE A 112 23.22 -12.35 -9.31
CA ILE A 112 23.94 -11.52 -10.29
C ILE A 112 24.51 -10.27 -9.62
N GLU A 113 23.77 -9.62 -8.73
CA GLU A 113 24.23 -8.47 -7.94
C GLU A 113 25.48 -8.84 -7.13
N GLU A 114 25.45 -9.98 -6.44
CA GLU A 114 26.58 -10.48 -5.63
C GLU A 114 27.80 -10.83 -6.48
N GLU A 115 27.60 -11.43 -7.66
CA GLU A 115 28.66 -11.72 -8.63
C GLU A 115 29.37 -10.43 -9.12
N HIS A 116 28.66 -9.30 -9.14
CA HIS A 116 29.19 -7.99 -9.52
C HIS A 116 29.65 -7.14 -8.33
N GLY A 117 29.58 -7.69 -7.10
CA GLY A 117 30.09 -7.05 -5.90
C GLY A 117 29.14 -6.05 -5.24
N LEU A 118 27.85 -6.06 -5.57
CA LEU A 118 26.86 -5.18 -4.94
C LEU A 118 26.49 -5.67 -3.53
N GLU A 119 26.39 -4.74 -2.60
CA GLU A 119 26.00 -5.03 -1.22
C GLU A 119 24.52 -5.44 -1.13
N ARG A 120 24.15 -6.01 0.01
CA ARG A 120 22.77 -6.43 0.24
C ARG A 120 21.88 -5.22 0.44
N GLY A 121 20.86 -5.10 -0.41
CA GLY A 121 19.93 -3.97 -0.38
C GLY A 121 20.35 -2.81 -1.29
N GLU A 122 21.43 -2.97 -2.06
CA GLU A 122 21.82 -2.04 -3.11
C GLU A 122 21.61 -2.71 -4.47
N PRO A 123 20.36 -2.75 -5.01
CA PRO A 123 20.13 -3.22 -6.37
C PRO A 123 20.58 -2.15 -7.38
N TRP A 124 20.81 -2.56 -8.63
CA TRP A 124 20.91 -1.60 -9.73
C TRP A 124 19.58 -0.87 -9.94
N LEU A 125 19.65 0.38 -10.42
CA LEU A 125 18.47 1.04 -10.96
C LEU A 125 18.14 0.50 -12.37
N PRO A 126 16.90 0.71 -12.84
CA PRO A 126 16.49 0.33 -14.20
C PRO A 126 17.49 0.83 -15.25
N GLY A 127 18.03 -0.08 -16.08
CA GLY A 127 18.99 0.26 -17.13
C GLY A 127 20.44 0.44 -16.69
N GLU A 128 20.76 0.29 -15.40
CA GLU A 128 22.14 0.38 -14.88
C GLU A 128 22.82 -0.99 -14.73
N GLY A 129 22.03 -2.06 -14.63
CA GLY A 129 22.52 -3.42 -14.46
C GLY A 129 22.91 -4.12 -15.76
N PRO A 130 23.56 -5.29 -15.67
CA PRO A 130 23.86 -6.13 -16.83
C PRO A 130 22.57 -6.68 -17.46
N GLY A 131 22.61 -7.02 -18.75
CA GLY A 131 21.42 -7.38 -19.52
C GLY A 131 20.65 -8.62 -18.99
N ASN A 132 21.35 -9.56 -18.37
CA ASN A 132 20.71 -10.72 -17.73
C ASN A 132 19.97 -10.35 -16.43
N TRP A 133 20.45 -9.35 -15.68
CA TRP A 133 19.74 -8.80 -14.53
C TRP A 133 18.53 -7.99 -14.98
N GLU A 134 18.67 -7.15 -16.01
CA GLU A 134 17.55 -6.34 -16.53
C GLU A 134 16.41 -7.22 -17.07
N GLU A 135 16.74 -8.33 -17.73
CA GLU A 135 15.74 -9.31 -18.16
C GLU A 135 14.96 -9.89 -16.98
N LEU A 136 15.65 -10.24 -15.88
CA LEU A 136 15.00 -10.75 -14.67
C LEU A 136 14.19 -9.68 -13.96
N ARG A 137 14.70 -8.44 -13.89
CA ARG A 137 13.98 -7.29 -13.34
C ARG A 137 12.68 -7.07 -14.09
N ARG A 138 12.69 -7.12 -15.43
CA ARG A 138 11.47 -6.98 -16.24
C ARG A 138 10.47 -8.10 -15.97
N GLN A 139 10.93 -9.35 -15.86
CA GLN A 139 10.06 -10.47 -15.50
C GLN A 139 9.48 -10.32 -14.09
N TRP A 140 10.28 -9.84 -13.15
CA TRP A 140 9.84 -9.56 -11.78
C TRP A 140 8.77 -8.46 -11.77
N GLN A 141 9.00 -7.36 -12.49
CA GLN A 141 8.04 -6.27 -12.62
C GLN A 141 6.72 -6.75 -13.24
N GLN A 142 6.78 -7.53 -14.32
CA GLN A 142 5.58 -8.10 -14.94
C GLN A 142 4.75 -8.97 -13.98
N LYS A 143 5.40 -9.66 -13.03
CA LYS A 143 4.70 -10.46 -12.02
C LYS A 143 4.02 -9.58 -10.98
N VAL A 144 4.70 -8.54 -10.51
CA VAL A 144 4.11 -7.57 -9.57
C VAL A 144 2.95 -6.82 -10.23
N ASP A 145 3.12 -6.35 -11.47
CA ASP A 145 2.06 -5.70 -12.24
C ASP A 145 0.84 -6.64 -12.44
N GLY A 146 1.10 -7.94 -12.64
CA GLY A 146 0.07 -8.96 -12.72
C GLY A 146 -0.74 -9.11 -11.42
N ILE A 147 -0.05 -9.13 -10.27
CA ILE A 147 -0.71 -9.19 -8.95
C ILE A 147 -1.56 -7.95 -8.71
N PHE A 148 -1.07 -6.77 -9.09
CA PHE A 148 -1.85 -5.54 -8.98
C PHE A 148 -3.09 -5.58 -9.87
N LEU A 149 -2.95 -6.00 -11.13
CA LEU A 149 -4.09 -6.16 -12.04
C LEU A 149 -5.13 -7.16 -11.55
N GLU A 150 -4.71 -8.31 -11.04
CA GLU A 150 -5.60 -9.30 -10.42
C GLU A 150 -6.33 -8.69 -9.21
N THR A 151 -5.63 -7.91 -8.40
CA THR A 151 -6.21 -7.21 -7.25
C THR A 151 -7.25 -6.18 -7.68
N LEU A 152 -7.01 -5.42 -8.75
CA LEU A 152 -8.01 -4.51 -9.32
C LEU A 152 -9.25 -5.28 -9.79
N GLU A 153 -9.06 -6.40 -10.49
CA GLU A 153 -10.16 -7.20 -11.05
C GLU A 153 -11.03 -7.86 -9.97
N GLU A 154 -10.40 -8.44 -8.94
CA GLU A 154 -11.09 -9.05 -7.79
C GLU A 154 -11.99 -8.06 -7.05
N HIS A 155 -11.61 -6.78 -7.01
CA HIS A 155 -12.35 -5.72 -6.33
C HIS A 155 -13.30 -4.95 -7.25
N GLY A 156 -13.50 -5.42 -8.49
CA GLY A 156 -14.45 -4.82 -9.41
C GLY A 156 -13.99 -3.49 -10.03
N GLU A 157 -12.68 -3.25 -10.09
CA GLU A 157 -12.08 -2.01 -10.58
C GLU A 157 -11.66 -2.14 -12.05
N GLN A 158 -12.56 -2.58 -12.94
CA GLN A 158 -12.22 -2.86 -14.33
C GLN A 158 -11.77 -1.63 -15.11
N GLU A 159 -12.33 -0.45 -14.80
CA GLU A 159 -11.89 0.80 -15.44
C GLU A 159 -10.47 1.19 -15.01
N LEU A 160 -10.10 0.99 -13.74
CA LEU A 160 -8.72 1.21 -13.29
C LEU A 160 -7.77 0.18 -13.89
N ALA A 161 -8.18 -1.09 -13.96
CA ALA A 161 -7.40 -2.13 -14.61
C ALA A 161 -7.17 -1.81 -16.10
N ARG A 162 -8.17 -1.24 -16.79
CA ARG A 162 -8.01 -0.75 -18.16
C ARG A 162 -7.02 0.41 -18.22
N MET A 163 -7.18 1.44 -17.37
CA MET A 163 -6.27 2.59 -17.35
C MET A 163 -4.82 2.17 -17.05
N PHE A 164 -4.60 1.27 -16.11
CA PHE A 164 -3.27 0.76 -15.78
C PHE A 164 -2.58 0.07 -16.96
N ARG A 165 -3.34 -0.65 -17.81
CA ARG A 165 -2.79 -1.33 -19.00
C ARG A 165 -2.57 -0.41 -20.19
N GLU A 166 -3.52 0.47 -20.43
CA GLU A 166 -3.60 1.25 -21.67
C GLU A 166 -2.90 2.60 -21.58
N ASP A 167 -2.96 3.25 -20.40
CA ASP A 167 -2.39 4.58 -20.16
C ASP A 167 -1.92 4.73 -18.69
N PRO A 168 -0.87 3.99 -18.30
CA PRO A 168 -0.34 4.05 -16.93
C PRO A 168 0.15 5.46 -16.55
N GLU A 169 0.66 6.23 -17.52
CA GLU A 169 1.10 7.61 -17.27
C GLU A 169 -0.07 8.55 -16.93
N ALA A 170 -1.23 8.39 -17.57
CA ALA A 170 -2.42 9.16 -17.20
C ALA A 170 -2.95 8.78 -15.83
N LEU A 171 -2.93 7.49 -15.48
CA LEU A 171 -3.28 7.04 -14.14
C LEU A 171 -2.36 7.66 -13.09
N GLU A 172 -1.04 7.60 -13.30
CA GLU A 172 -0.05 8.20 -12.39
C GLU A 172 -0.28 9.70 -12.21
N ARG A 173 -0.50 10.46 -13.29
CA ARG A 173 -0.78 11.91 -13.21
C ARG A 173 -2.00 12.22 -12.35
N ARG A 174 -3.12 11.51 -12.57
CA ARG A 174 -4.36 11.76 -11.81
C ARG A 174 -4.23 11.33 -10.35
N THR A 175 -3.54 10.22 -10.10
CA THR A 175 -3.23 9.74 -8.74
C THR A 175 -2.35 10.75 -8.00
N GLU A 176 -1.35 11.34 -8.67
CA GLU A 176 -0.48 12.38 -8.09
C GLU A 176 -1.26 13.68 -7.80
N GLU A 177 -2.21 14.08 -8.65
CA GLU A 177 -3.10 15.21 -8.38
C GLU A 177 -3.94 14.98 -7.12
N GLY A 178 -4.49 13.77 -6.96
CA GLY A 178 -5.18 13.35 -5.76
C GLY A 178 -4.28 13.36 -4.52
N ARG A 179 -3.07 12.79 -4.63
CA ARG A 179 -2.07 12.80 -3.55
C ARG A 179 -1.78 14.23 -3.09
N ARG A 180 -1.55 15.16 -4.02
CA ARG A 180 -1.29 16.57 -3.70
C ARG A 180 -2.45 17.22 -2.97
N TYR A 181 -3.69 16.94 -3.39
CA TYR A 181 -4.88 17.41 -2.67
C TYR A 181 -4.91 16.91 -1.22
N ILE A 182 -4.63 15.61 -1.01
CA ILE A 182 -4.66 14.94 0.29
C ILE A 182 -3.56 15.45 1.24
N PHE A 183 -2.35 15.70 0.72
CA PHE A 183 -1.19 16.10 1.52
C PHE A 183 -0.86 17.60 1.47
N GLY A 184 -1.60 18.39 0.69
CA GLY A 184 -1.41 19.84 0.56
C GLY A 184 -0.07 20.25 -0.04
N GLN A 185 0.43 19.47 -1.02
CA GLN A 185 1.72 19.69 -1.71
C GLN A 185 1.56 20.30 -3.09
#